data_AF-A0A6I4MUW3-F1
#
_entry.id   AF-A0A6I4MUW3-F1
#
_cell.length_a   1.000
_cell.length_b   1.000
_cell.length_c   1.000
_cell.angle_alpha   90.00
_cell.angle_beta   90.00
_cell.angle_gamma   90.00
#
_symmetry.space_group_name_H-M   'P 1'
#
loop_
_entity.id
_entity.type
_entity.pdbx_description
1 polymer ?
#
loop_
_entity_poly.entity_id
_entity_poly.type
_entity_poly.pdbx_seq_one_letter_code
_entity_poly.pdbx_strand_id
1 'polypeptide(L)'
;MTSSLQDGRQAATSRRRERARTALREVLAAGEPVSISGIARRAGLDRSFFYRHSDLLQEIQAAETQTQAVDGHGVTSASLQADLANANDRNSRLTARIRQLEEALSRALGERVWQESGLGAPTDIHALQERITQLEQHNADLTAELSEREEDLVAARAANRQLMATLNASS
;
A
#
# COMPACT_ATOMS: atom_id res chain seq x y z
N MET A 1 -28.61 57.21 -3.07
CA MET A 1 -29.71 56.81 -2.15
C MET A 1 -29.66 55.33 -1.73
N THR A 2 -28.47 54.73 -1.60
CA THR A 2 -28.28 53.31 -1.22
C THR A 2 -27.78 53.11 0.23
N SER A 3 -27.34 54.18 0.90
CA SER A 3 -26.79 54.12 2.28
C SER A 3 -27.84 53.70 3.31
N SER A 4 -29.07 54.25 3.26
CA SER A 4 -30.09 54.00 4.28
C SER A 4 -30.54 52.53 4.38
N LEU A 5 -30.50 51.77 3.27
CA LEU A 5 -30.79 50.33 3.28
C LEU A 5 -29.62 49.49 3.81
N GLN A 6 -28.37 49.91 3.55
CA GLN A 6 -27.18 49.24 4.09
C GLN A 6 -27.08 49.46 5.61
N ASP A 7 -27.35 50.68 6.06
CA ASP A 7 -27.37 51.05 7.48
C ASP A 7 -28.46 50.28 8.25
N GLY A 8 -29.65 50.12 7.64
CA GLY A 8 -30.73 49.31 8.21
C GLY A 8 -30.39 47.83 8.36
N ARG A 9 -29.68 47.25 7.38
CA ARG A 9 -29.23 45.84 7.42
C ARG A 9 -28.10 45.62 8.43
N GLN A 10 -27.19 46.56 8.56
CA GLN A 10 -26.13 46.52 9.57
C GLN A 10 -26.73 46.62 10.98
N ALA A 11 -27.64 47.57 11.22
CA ALA A 11 -28.33 47.71 12.51
C ALA A 11 -29.17 46.46 12.86
N ALA A 12 -29.78 45.80 11.88
CA ALA A 12 -30.50 44.54 12.10
C ALA A 12 -29.55 43.39 12.47
N THR A 13 -28.37 43.32 11.84
CA THR A 13 -27.35 42.31 12.14
C THR A 13 -26.76 42.52 13.54
N SER A 14 -26.43 43.76 13.91
CA SER A 14 -25.94 44.10 15.25
C SER A 14 -26.93 43.71 16.35
N ARG A 15 -28.22 43.99 16.16
CA ARG A 15 -29.27 43.56 17.11
C ARG A 15 -29.41 42.03 17.24
N ARG A 16 -29.17 41.27 16.17
CA ARG A 16 -29.13 39.79 16.26
C ARG A 16 -27.89 39.30 16.99
N ARG A 17 -26.73 39.91 16.76
CA ARG A 17 -25.48 39.62 17.48
C ARG A 17 -25.60 39.91 18.97
N GLU A 18 -26.17 41.06 19.33
CA GLU A 18 -26.41 41.45 20.72
C GLU A 18 -27.29 40.41 21.44
N ARG A 19 -28.37 39.95 20.78
CA ARG A 19 -29.23 38.88 21.31
C ARG A 19 -28.51 37.55 21.50
N ALA A 20 -27.65 37.17 20.55
CA ALA A 20 -26.83 35.96 20.68
C ALA A 20 -25.89 36.04 21.88
N ARG A 21 -25.22 37.18 22.08
CA ARG A 21 -24.32 37.41 23.23
C ARG A 21 -25.06 37.46 24.56
N THR A 22 -26.25 38.06 24.59
CA THR A 22 -27.10 38.08 25.79
C THR A 22 -27.56 36.67 26.16
N ALA A 23 -28.02 35.88 25.19
CA ALA A 23 -28.39 34.50 25.41
C ALA A 23 -27.22 33.63 25.92
N LEU A 24 -26.00 33.86 25.40
CA LEU A 24 -24.79 33.19 25.91
C LEU A 24 -24.53 33.55 27.37
N ARG A 25 -24.63 34.83 27.75
CA ARG A 25 -24.48 35.28 29.15
C ARG A 25 -25.52 34.67 30.08
N GLU A 26 -26.76 34.54 29.62
CA GLU A 26 -27.84 33.90 30.40
C GLU A 26 -27.58 32.40 30.62
N VAL A 27 -27.13 31.68 29.58
CA VAL A 27 -26.74 30.26 29.70
C VAL A 27 -25.61 30.10 30.72
N LEU A 28 -24.60 30.97 30.66
CA LEU A 28 -23.48 30.96 31.60
C LEU A 28 -23.90 31.30 33.03
N ALA A 29 -24.77 32.29 33.22
CA ALA A 29 -25.30 32.65 34.54
C ALA A 29 -26.17 31.55 35.16
N ALA A 30 -26.86 30.78 34.32
CA ALA A 30 -27.68 29.64 34.75
C ALA A 30 -26.85 28.36 35.03
N GLY A 31 -25.57 28.34 34.67
CA GLY A 31 -24.74 27.13 34.79
C GLY A 31 -25.19 25.99 33.88
N GLU A 32 -25.92 26.29 32.80
CA GLU A 32 -26.40 25.29 31.86
C GLU A 32 -25.28 24.87 30.88
N PRO A 33 -25.33 23.63 30.34
CA PRO A 33 -24.37 23.18 29.34
C PRO A 33 -24.44 24.08 28.10
N VAL A 34 -23.31 24.73 27.82
CA VAL A 34 -23.16 25.63 26.67
C VAL A 34 -23.26 24.78 25.40
N SER A 35 -24.22 25.11 24.53
CA SER A 35 -24.38 24.47 23.22
C SER A 35 -24.98 25.44 22.20
N ILE A 36 -24.51 25.35 20.95
CA ILE A 36 -25.00 26.19 19.84
C ILE A 36 -26.52 26.07 19.67
N SER A 37 -27.07 24.87 19.84
CA SER A 37 -28.52 24.64 19.73
C SER A 37 -29.31 25.28 20.87
N GLY A 38 -28.81 25.22 22.10
CA GLY A 38 -29.44 25.84 23.25
C GLY A 38 -29.43 27.36 23.15
N ILE A 39 -28.30 27.94 22.76
CA ILE A 39 -28.14 29.38 22.57
C ILE A 39 -29.00 29.89 21.43
N ALA A 40 -29.06 29.17 20.31
CA ALA A 40 -29.92 29.52 19.17
C ALA A 40 -31.41 29.57 19.57
N ARG A 41 -31.87 28.56 20.30
CA ARG A 41 -33.26 28.51 20.82
C ARG A 41 -33.53 29.67 21.78
N ARG A 42 -32.59 30.01 22.66
CA ARG A 42 -32.74 31.09 23.65
C ARG A 42 -32.69 32.49 23.03
N ALA A 43 -31.83 32.70 22.05
CA ALA A 43 -31.72 33.96 21.31
C ALA A 43 -32.86 34.17 20.29
N GLY A 44 -33.64 33.13 19.99
CA GLY A 44 -34.63 33.13 18.91
C GLY A 44 -33.98 33.30 17.52
N LEU A 45 -32.82 32.67 17.30
CA LEU A 45 -32.03 32.76 16.08
C LEU A 45 -31.84 31.37 15.45
N ASP A 46 -31.68 31.32 14.13
CA ASP A 46 -31.40 30.08 13.42
C ASP A 46 -29.93 29.67 13.55
N ARG A 47 -29.63 28.36 13.55
CA ARG A 47 -28.26 27.82 13.63
C ARG A 47 -27.36 28.33 12.50
N SER A 48 -27.90 28.52 11.30
CA SER A 48 -27.16 29.05 10.15
C SER A 48 -26.59 30.45 10.42
N PHE A 49 -27.22 31.25 11.29
CA PHE A 49 -26.70 32.56 11.67
C PHE A 49 -25.38 32.47 12.43
N PHE A 50 -25.24 31.47 13.32
CA PHE A 50 -24.00 31.23 14.07
C PHE A 50 -22.90 30.71 13.15
N TYR A 51 -23.20 29.78 12.24
CA TYR A 51 -22.21 29.29 11.28
C TYR A 51 -21.72 30.35 10.28
N ARG A 52 -22.51 31.39 10.02
CA ARG A 52 -22.10 32.54 9.19
C ARG A 52 -21.24 33.55 9.94
N HIS A 53 -21.13 33.43 11.26
CA HIS A 53 -20.48 34.38 12.14
C HIS A 53 -19.46 33.65 13.02
N SER A 54 -18.25 33.49 12.48
CA SER A 54 -17.15 32.78 13.14
C SER A 54 -16.73 33.43 14.46
N ASP A 55 -16.92 34.74 14.61
CA ASP A 55 -16.72 35.48 15.85
C ASP A 55 -17.62 34.95 16.98
N LEU A 56 -18.91 34.73 16.69
CA LEU A 56 -19.84 34.16 17.67
C LEU A 56 -19.52 32.70 18.01
N LEU A 57 -19.06 31.90 17.04
CA LEU A 57 -18.63 30.53 17.30
C LEU A 57 -17.40 30.46 18.22
N GLN A 58 -16.43 31.35 18.00
CA GLN A 58 -15.24 31.45 18.85
C GLN A 58 -15.61 31.87 20.28
N GLU A 59 -16.52 32.83 20.46
CA GLU A 59 -17.01 33.24 21.78
C GLU A 59 -17.70 32.08 22.52
N ILE A 60 -18.52 31.30 21.81
CA ILE A 60 -19.21 30.12 22.38
C ILE A 60 -18.21 29.02 22.76
N GLN A 61 -17.23 28.73 21.89
CA GLN A 61 -16.19 27.73 22.16
C GLN A 61 -15.28 28.12 23.33
N ALA A 62 -14.92 29.40 23.44
CA ALA A 62 -14.16 29.92 24.57
C ALA A 62 -14.95 29.78 25.89
N ALA A 63 -16.25 30.06 25.85
CA ALA A 63 -17.14 29.85 26.99
C ALA A 63 -17.29 28.36 27.37
N GLU A 64 -17.41 27.46 26.38
CA GLU A 64 -17.42 26.00 26.60
C GLU A 64 -16.13 25.51 27.26
N THR A 65 -14.96 25.97 26.80
CA THR A 65 -13.67 25.60 27.40
C THR A 65 -13.49 26.16 28.81
N GLN A 66 -13.96 27.38 29.07
CA GLN A 66 -13.93 27.99 30.40
C GLN A 66 -14.77 27.18 31.40
N THR A 67 -16.00 26.78 31.02
CA THR A 67 -16.87 25.96 31.87
C THR A 67 -16.26 24.57 32.13
N GLN A 68 -15.72 23.91 31.10
CA GLN A 68 -15.07 22.60 31.25
C GLN A 68 -13.82 22.64 32.14
N ALA A 69 -13.10 23.76 32.18
CA ALA A 69 -11.97 23.95 33.08
C ALA A 69 -12.39 24.11 34.56
N VAL A 70 -13.56 24.69 34.82
CA VAL A 70 -14.10 24.88 36.17
C VAL A 70 -14.63 23.56 36.77
N ASP A 71 -15.13 22.64 35.94
CA ASP A 71 -15.69 21.34 36.37
C ASP A 71 -14.62 20.25 36.68
N GLY A 72 -13.33 20.60 36.64
CA GLY A 72 -12.24 19.86 37.31
C GLY A 72 -11.87 18.46 36.75
N HIS A 73 -12.51 17.97 35.69
CA HIS A 73 -12.23 16.65 35.10
C HIS A 73 -11.76 16.71 33.64
N GLY A 74 -11.45 17.90 33.13
CA GLY A 74 -10.99 18.08 31.75
C GLY A 74 -9.51 17.79 31.60
N VAL A 75 -9.16 16.64 31.02
CA VAL A 75 -7.87 16.43 30.34
C VAL A 75 -7.59 17.67 29.49
N THR A 76 -6.54 18.43 29.82
CA THR A 76 -6.23 19.70 29.14
C THR A 76 -6.01 19.48 27.65
N SER A 77 -6.29 20.49 26.82
CA SER A 77 -6.01 20.41 25.37
C SER A 77 -4.56 20.05 25.08
N ALA A 78 -3.63 20.54 25.92
CA ALA A 78 -2.22 20.21 25.85
C ALA A 78 -1.94 18.72 26.05
N SER A 79 -2.60 18.06 27.02
CA SER A 79 -2.49 16.60 27.20
C SER A 79 -3.07 15.82 26.02
N LEU A 80 -4.23 16.21 25.48
CA LEU A 80 -4.80 15.56 24.30
C LEU A 80 -3.90 15.69 23.07
N GLN A 81 -3.27 16.86 22.90
CA GLN A 81 -2.32 17.09 21.80
C GLN A 81 -1.04 16.27 21.98
N ALA A 82 -0.54 16.14 23.21
CA ALA A 82 0.60 15.29 23.53
C ALA A 82 0.29 13.80 23.29
N ASP A 83 -0.91 13.34 23.66
CA ASP A 83 -1.36 11.97 23.43
C ASP A 83 -1.52 11.67 21.93
N LEU A 84 -2.06 12.62 21.16
CA LEU A 84 -2.16 12.50 19.70
C LEU A 84 -0.77 12.42 19.05
N ALA A 85 0.16 13.28 19.47
CA ALA A 85 1.54 13.24 18.97
C ALA A 85 2.21 11.88 19.30
N ASN A 86 2.07 11.41 20.53
CA ASN A 86 2.57 10.10 20.96
C ASN A 86 1.95 8.94 20.18
N ALA A 87 0.64 9.00 19.89
CA ALA A 87 -0.04 7.98 19.09
C ALA A 87 0.46 7.97 17.64
N ASN A 88 0.65 9.13 17.03
CA ASN A 88 1.20 9.26 15.67
C ASN A 88 2.64 8.71 15.60
N ASP A 89 3.47 9.01 16.59
CA ASP A 89 4.83 8.49 16.67
C ASP A 89 4.88 6.97 16.83
N ARG A 90 3.96 6.39 17.61
CA ARG A 90 3.85 4.93 17.72
C ARG A 90 3.38 4.32 16.40
N ASN A 91 2.42 4.94 15.73
CA ASN A 91 1.90 4.46 14.45
C ASN A 91 2.98 4.47 13.36
N SER A 92 3.79 5.53 13.28
CA SER A 92 4.90 5.63 12.33
C SER A 92 5.95 4.54 12.56
N ARG A 93 6.31 4.27 13.83
CA ARG A 93 7.23 3.19 14.21
C ARG A 93 6.68 1.81 13.86
N LEU A 94 5.41 1.55 14.15
CA LEU A 94 4.76 0.28 13.81
C LEU A 94 4.71 0.06 12.29
N THR A 95 4.36 1.10 11.52
CA THR A 95 4.34 1.04 10.05
C THR A 95 5.73 0.74 9.48
N ALA A 96 6.78 1.39 10.00
CA ALA A 96 8.15 1.09 9.61
C ALA A 96 8.54 -0.36 9.93
N ARG A 97 8.12 -0.88 11.09
CA ARG A 97 8.39 -2.27 11.48
C ARG A 97 7.66 -3.27 10.59
N ILE A 98 6.39 -3.00 10.24
CA ILE A 98 5.63 -3.83 9.31
C ILE A 98 6.35 -3.92 7.97
N ARG A 99 6.78 -2.80 7.39
CA ARG A 99 7.53 -2.80 6.12
C ARG A 99 8.81 -3.62 6.19
N GLN A 100 9.59 -3.49 7.27
CA GLN A 100 10.80 -4.29 7.47
C GLN A 100 10.50 -5.79 7.55
N LEU A 101 9.42 -6.17 8.23
CA LEU A 101 9.00 -7.56 8.35
C LEU A 101 8.48 -8.10 7.02
N GLU A 102 7.71 -7.31 6.27
CA GLU A 102 7.26 -7.65 4.92
C GLU A 102 8.45 -7.88 4.00
N GLU A 103 9.42 -6.96 3.95
CA GLU A 103 10.65 -7.10 3.15
C GLU A 103 11.48 -8.32 3.56
N ALA A 104 11.58 -8.62 4.85
CA ALA A 104 12.27 -9.80 5.34
C ALA A 104 11.53 -11.09 4.95
N LEU A 105 10.19 -11.08 5.04
CA LEU A 105 9.35 -12.19 4.61
C LEU A 105 9.44 -12.41 3.11
N SER A 106 9.36 -11.36 2.30
CA SER A 106 9.52 -11.42 0.84
C SER A 106 10.86 -12.01 0.46
N ARG A 107 11.95 -11.60 1.12
CA ARG A 107 13.28 -12.17 0.90
C ARG A 107 13.34 -13.64 1.31
N ALA A 108 12.83 -14.00 2.47
CA ALA A 108 12.84 -15.39 2.96
C ALA A 108 11.99 -16.32 2.07
N LEU A 109 10.84 -15.84 1.60
CA LEU A 109 9.99 -16.57 0.65
C LEU A 109 10.63 -16.63 -0.74
N GLY A 110 11.24 -15.53 -1.20
CA GLY A 110 12.00 -15.49 -2.45
C GLY A 110 13.15 -16.50 -2.44
N GLU A 111 13.91 -16.56 -1.34
CA GLU A 111 14.97 -17.56 -1.15
C GLU A 111 14.40 -18.99 -1.16
N ARG A 112 13.31 -19.26 -0.43
CA ARG A 112 12.69 -20.60 -0.45
C ARG A 112 12.18 -20.99 -1.83
N VAL A 113 11.48 -20.10 -2.52
CA VAL A 113 11.02 -20.34 -3.90
C VAL A 113 12.21 -20.55 -4.83
N TRP A 114 13.30 -19.81 -4.66
CA TRP A 114 14.53 -19.97 -5.43
C TRP A 114 15.18 -21.34 -5.21
N GLN A 115 15.21 -21.82 -3.96
CA GLN A 115 15.71 -23.15 -3.59
C GLN A 115 14.77 -24.28 -4.09
N GLU A 116 13.46 -24.14 -3.92
CA GLU A 116 12.46 -25.14 -4.31
C GLU A 116 12.24 -25.21 -5.83
N SER A 117 12.43 -24.11 -6.56
CA SER A 117 12.32 -24.07 -8.03
C SER A 117 13.50 -24.73 -8.74
N GLY A 118 14.50 -25.24 -8.01
CA GLY A 118 15.68 -25.91 -8.59
C GLY A 118 16.62 -24.98 -9.36
N LEU A 119 16.42 -23.65 -9.27
CA LEU A 119 17.25 -22.63 -9.92
C LEU A 119 18.37 -22.11 -8.99
N GLY A 120 18.35 -22.51 -7.71
CA GLY A 120 19.24 -21.98 -6.67
C GLY A 120 20.35 -22.89 -6.15
N ALA A 121 20.39 -24.17 -6.53
CA ALA A 121 21.47 -25.08 -6.14
C ALA A 121 22.41 -25.37 -7.33
N PRO A 122 23.74 -25.49 -7.12
CA PRO A 122 24.69 -25.93 -8.15
C PRO A 122 24.45 -27.34 -8.70
N THR A 123 23.59 -28.13 -8.06
CA THR A 123 22.97 -29.34 -8.62
C THR A 123 21.90 -28.86 -9.62
N ASP A 124 22.16 -28.69 -10.90
CA ASP A 124 22.68 -29.76 -11.75
C ASP A 124 23.38 -29.20 -13.00
N ILE A 125 23.85 -27.93 -13.00
CA ILE A 125 24.45 -27.36 -14.23
C ILE A 125 25.72 -28.13 -14.62
N HIS A 126 26.57 -28.49 -13.65
CA HIS A 126 27.75 -29.30 -13.93
C HIS A 126 27.38 -30.73 -14.34
N ALA A 127 26.41 -31.37 -13.69
CA ALA A 127 25.98 -32.71 -14.08
C ALA A 127 25.28 -32.72 -15.46
N LEU A 128 24.55 -31.65 -15.80
CA LEU A 128 23.95 -31.45 -17.11
C LEU A 128 25.04 -31.21 -18.17
N GLN A 129 26.08 -30.44 -17.86
CA GLN A 129 27.23 -30.26 -18.75
C GLN A 129 27.99 -31.59 -18.93
N GLU A 130 28.25 -32.33 -17.86
CA GLU A 130 28.82 -33.68 -17.94
C GLU A 130 27.93 -34.60 -18.77
N ARG A 131 26.60 -34.54 -18.59
CA ARG A 131 25.67 -35.35 -19.37
C ARG A 131 25.64 -34.97 -20.85
N ILE A 132 25.73 -33.67 -21.16
CA ILE A 132 25.83 -33.16 -22.54
C ILE A 132 27.11 -33.69 -23.18
N THR A 133 28.26 -33.53 -22.52
CA THR A 133 29.54 -34.02 -23.06
C THR A 133 29.56 -35.53 -23.28
N GLN A 134 28.99 -36.32 -22.36
CA GLN A 134 28.83 -37.77 -22.53
C GLN A 134 27.94 -38.12 -23.72
N LEU A 135 26.82 -37.41 -23.90
CA LEU A 135 25.90 -37.66 -25.00
C LEU A 135 26.52 -37.24 -26.35
N GLU A 136 27.29 -36.15 -26.39
CA GLU A 136 28.03 -35.72 -27.58
C GLU A 136 29.07 -36.77 -27.99
N GLN A 137 29.83 -37.29 -27.02
CA GLN A 137 30.82 -38.33 -27.29
C GLN A 137 30.15 -39.63 -27.77
N HIS A 138 29.05 -40.05 -27.15
CA HIS A 138 28.32 -41.23 -27.60
C HIS A 138 27.77 -41.07 -29.03
N ASN A 139 27.27 -39.88 -29.39
CA ASN A 139 26.84 -39.62 -30.76
C ASN A 139 28.00 -39.66 -31.76
N ALA A 140 29.18 -39.15 -31.38
CA ALA A 140 30.36 -39.24 -32.22
C ALA A 140 30.78 -40.71 -32.45
N ASP A 141 30.80 -41.51 -31.39
CA ASP A 141 31.15 -42.93 -31.46
C ASP A 141 30.16 -43.72 -32.34
N LEU A 142 28.85 -43.50 -32.15
CA LEU A 142 27.81 -44.13 -32.98
C LEU A 142 27.93 -43.73 -34.45
N THR A 143 28.28 -42.48 -34.73
CA THR A 143 28.48 -41.99 -36.10
C THR A 143 29.68 -42.68 -36.75
N ALA A 144 30.77 -42.86 -36.00
CA ALA A 144 31.95 -43.59 -36.47
C ALA A 144 31.64 -45.06 -36.76
N GLU A 145 30.91 -45.74 -35.86
CA GLU A 145 30.51 -47.14 -36.07
C GLU A 145 29.59 -47.29 -37.30
N LEU A 146 28.66 -46.37 -37.52
CA LEU A 146 27.82 -46.39 -38.72
C LEU A 146 28.67 -46.25 -39.99
N SER A 147 29.63 -45.34 -40.01
CA SER A 147 30.54 -45.16 -41.16
C SER A 147 31.33 -46.44 -41.46
N GLU A 148 31.89 -47.08 -40.44
CA GLU A 148 32.64 -48.34 -40.60
C GLU A 148 31.74 -49.44 -41.18
N ARG A 149 30.51 -49.58 -40.68
CA ARG A 149 29.56 -50.58 -41.18
C ARG A 149 29.10 -50.29 -42.61
N GLU A 150 28.99 -49.04 -42.99
CA GLU A 150 28.70 -48.65 -44.37
C GLU A 150 29.85 -49.04 -45.32
N GLU A 151 31.10 -48.79 -44.92
CA GLU A 151 32.29 -49.21 -45.66
C GLU A 151 32.35 -50.73 -45.82
N ASP A 152 32.14 -51.47 -44.74
CA ASP A 152 32.08 -52.94 -44.74
C ASP A 152 30.99 -53.48 -45.69
N LEU A 153 29.79 -52.87 -45.67
CA LEU A 153 28.71 -53.25 -46.57
C LEU A 153 29.05 -52.97 -48.04
N VAL A 154 29.71 -51.85 -48.33
CA VAL A 154 30.18 -51.53 -49.68
C VAL A 154 31.23 -52.55 -50.13
N ALA A 155 32.20 -52.89 -49.28
CA ALA A 155 33.21 -53.89 -49.56
C ALA A 155 32.60 -55.27 -49.80
N ALA A 156 31.67 -55.71 -48.93
CA ALA A 156 30.96 -56.98 -49.06
C ALA A 156 30.15 -57.06 -50.36
N ARG A 157 29.44 -55.96 -50.73
CA ARG A 157 28.70 -55.87 -52.00
C ARG A 157 29.64 -55.90 -53.21
N ALA A 158 30.80 -55.24 -53.13
CA ALA A 158 31.80 -55.28 -54.19
C ALA A 158 32.37 -56.69 -54.39
N ALA A 159 32.75 -57.37 -53.30
CA ALA A 159 33.23 -58.75 -53.34
C ALA A 159 32.17 -59.71 -53.89
N ASN A 160 30.91 -59.55 -53.48
CA ASN A 160 29.80 -60.36 -54.01
C ASN A 160 29.62 -60.16 -55.52
N ARG A 161 29.65 -58.91 -56.00
CA ARG A 161 29.61 -58.61 -57.45
C ARG A 161 30.78 -59.23 -58.21
N GLN A 162 32.00 -59.18 -57.65
CA GLN A 162 33.18 -59.80 -58.25
C GLN A 162 33.04 -61.33 -58.33
N LEU A 163 32.60 -61.99 -57.26
CA LEU A 163 32.34 -63.43 -57.24
C LEU A 163 31.30 -63.82 -58.31
N MET A 164 30.18 -63.10 -58.39
CA MET A 164 29.16 -63.34 -59.42
C MET A 164 29.71 -63.14 -60.84
N ALA A 165 30.55 -62.13 -61.07
CA ALA A 165 31.20 -61.93 -62.35
C ALA A 165 32.15 -63.08 -62.71
N THR A 166 32.94 -63.60 -61.75
CA THR A 166 33.83 -64.75 -61.99
C THR A 166 33.05 -66.03 -62.29
N LEU A 167 31.95 -66.30 -61.58
CA LEU A 167 31.08 -67.47 -61.81
C LEU A 167 30.43 -67.45 -63.19
N ASN A 168 29.93 -66.27 -63.61
CA ASN A 168 29.32 -66.09 -64.93
C ASN A 168 30.35 -66.16 -66.08
N ALA A 169 31.63 -65.84 -65.82
CA ALA A 169 32.70 -65.94 -66.82
C ALA A 169 33.30 -67.34 -66.92
N SER A 170 33.16 -68.17 -65.88
CA SER A 170 33.59 -69.58 -65.86
C SER A 170 32.50 -70.58 -66.31
N SER A 171 31.30 -70.08 -66.61
CA SER A 171 30.15 -70.85 -67.14
C SER A 171 30.00 -70.60 -68.64
#